data_AF-A0AAU1UDG9-F1
#
_entry.id   AF-A0AAU1UDG9-F1
#
_cell.length_a   1.000
_cell.length_b   1.000
_cell.length_c   1.000
_cell.angle_alpha   90.00
_cell.angle_beta   90.00
_cell.angle_gamma   90.00
#
_symmetry.space_group_name_H-M   'P 1'
#
loop_
_entity.id
_entity.type
_entity.pdbx_description
1 polymer ?
#
loop_
_entity_poly.entity_id
_entity_poly.type
_entity_poly.pdbx_seq_one_letter_code
_entity_poly.pdbx_strand_id
1 'polypeptide(L)' 'MQAAPVRATAIPTFTDALRAVESLLMSSGQRTARRNAWTSVLEDRRRAKDRMEAQRVLEKAVAARTS' A
#
# COMPACT_ATOMS: atom_id res chain seq x y z
N MET A 1 3.35 -39.53 -38.17
CA MET A 1 4.01 -38.49 -37.35
C MET A 1 2.96 -37.46 -36.97
N GLN A 2 2.70 -37.26 -35.69
CA GLN A 2 1.69 -36.30 -35.20
C GLN A 2 2.42 -35.01 -34.80
N ALA A 3 2.11 -33.90 -35.47
CA ALA A 3 2.81 -32.63 -35.26
C ALA A 3 2.40 -31.99 -33.92
N ALA A 4 3.37 -31.46 -33.18
CA ALA A 4 3.11 -30.74 -31.94
C ALA A 4 2.31 -29.46 -32.23
N PRO A 5 1.33 -29.08 -31.37
CA PRO A 5 0.53 -27.89 -31.57
C PRO A 5 1.39 -26.63 -31.48
N VAL A 6 1.48 -25.88 -32.58
CA VAL A 6 2.14 -24.58 -32.63
C VAL A 6 1.20 -23.54 -31.99
N ARG A 7 1.64 -22.90 -30.90
CA ARG A 7 0.92 -21.76 -30.33
C ARG A 7 1.24 -20.52 -31.14
N ALA A 8 0.26 -19.99 -31.87
CA ALA A 8 0.36 -18.68 -32.49
C ALA A 8 0.16 -17.60 -31.41
N THR A 9 1.18 -16.75 -31.19
CA THR A 9 1.00 -15.50 -30.45
C THR A 9 0.41 -14.46 -31.37
N ALA A 10 -0.80 -13.98 -31.07
CA ALA A 10 -1.43 -12.91 -31.82
C ALA A 10 -0.56 -11.64 -31.78
N ILE A 11 -0.44 -10.95 -32.92
CA ILE A 11 0.23 -9.65 -32.98
C ILE A 11 -0.65 -8.66 -32.21
N PRO A 12 -0.11 -7.95 -31.18
CA PRO A 12 -0.89 -7.00 -30.41
C PRO A 12 -1.49 -5.92 -31.29
N THR A 13 -2.75 -5.57 -31.03
CA THR A 13 -3.36 -4.42 -31.69
C THR A 13 -2.79 -3.13 -31.12
N PHE A 14 -3.00 -2.01 -31.82
CA PHE A 14 -2.63 -0.69 -31.32
C PHE A 14 -3.27 -0.39 -29.95
N THR A 15 -4.50 -0.87 -29.72
CA THR A 15 -5.17 -0.70 -28.41
C THR A 15 -4.47 -1.47 -27.30
N ASP A 16 -4.00 -2.69 -27.59
CA ASP A 16 -3.24 -3.49 -26.62
C ASP A 16 -1.90 -2.84 -26.29
N ALA A 17 -1.24 -2.25 -27.29
CA ALA A 17 -0.01 -1.50 -27.09
C ALA A 17 -0.23 -0.28 -26.17
N LEU A 18 -1.29 0.49 -26.41
CA LEU A 18 -1.63 1.64 -25.57
C LEU A 18 -1.97 1.22 -24.13
N ARG A 19 -2.72 0.13 -23.95
CA ARG A 19 -3.05 -0.38 -22.61
C ARG A 19 -1.81 -0.90 -21.85
N ALA A 20 -0.84 -1.47 -22.56
CA ALA A 20 0.43 -1.88 -21.97
C ALA A 20 1.26 -0.67 -21.51
N VAL A 21 1.32 0.39 -22.32
CA VAL A 21 1.98 1.66 -21.95
C VAL A 21 1.29 2.30 -20.75
N GLU A 22 -0.05 2.37 -20.75
CA GLU A 22 -0.83 2.87 -19.62
C GLU A 22 -0.51 2.08 -18.34
N SER A 23 -0.53 0.74 -18.42
CA SER A 23 -0.20 -0.13 -17.28
C SER A 23 1.22 0.11 -16.78
N LEU A 24 2.19 0.29 -17.69
CA LEU A 24 3.58 0.57 -17.33
C LEU A 24 3.70 1.92 -16.61
N LEU A 25 3.11 2.98 -17.17
CA LEU A 25 3.12 4.32 -16.60
C LEU A 25 2.45 4.34 -15.21
N MET A 26 1.27 3.71 -15.10
CA MET A 26 0.49 3.67 -13.86
C MET A 26 1.11 2.77 -12.79
N SER A 27 1.91 1.76 -13.16
CA SER A 27 2.49 0.78 -12.22
C SER A 27 3.36 1.43 -11.14
N SER A 28 4.10 2.47 -11.50
CA SER A 28 4.98 3.21 -10.60
C SER A 28 4.17 3.95 -9.52
N GLY A 29 3.10 4.63 -9.92
CA GLY A 29 2.16 5.32 -9.01
C GLY A 29 1.47 4.37 -8.05
N GLN A 30 1.04 3.20 -8.53
CA GLN A 30 0.40 2.18 -7.67
C GLN A 30 1.34 1.64 -6.60
N ARG A 31 2.62 1.41 -6.94
CA ARG A 31 3.62 0.96 -5.96
C ARG A 31 3.89 2.02 -4.89
N THR A 32 3.98 3.29 -5.30
CA THR A 32 4.14 4.42 -4.37
C THR A 32 2.91 4.60 -3.49
N ALA A 33 1.70 4.51 -4.05
CA ALA A 33 0.45 4.58 -3.29
C ALA A 33 0.37 3.49 -2.21
N ARG A 34 0.75 2.24 -2.54
CA ARG A 34 0.81 1.14 -1.57
C ARG A 34 1.81 1.39 -0.45
N ARG A 35 2.99 1.92 -0.77
CA ARG A 35 4.01 2.28 0.23
C ARG A 35 3.53 3.40 1.13
N ASN A 36 2.98 4.45 0.55
CA ASN A 36 2.45 5.59 1.29
C ASN A 36 1.32 5.15 2.23
N ALA A 37 0.37 4.35 1.73
CA ALA A 37 -0.73 3.81 2.56
C ALA A 37 -0.20 2.98 3.73
N TRP A 38 0.80 2.12 3.49
CA TRP A 38 1.41 1.34 4.56
C TRP A 38 2.13 2.21 5.59
N THR A 39 2.92 3.19 5.14
CA THR A 39 3.59 4.14 6.02
C THR A 39 2.59 4.92 6.87
N SER A 40 1.49 5.41 6.28
CA SER A 40 0.42 6.10 7.02
C SER A 40 -0.18 5.22 8.11
N VAL A 41 -0.45 3.93 7.82
CA VAL A 41 -0.98 2.99 8.81
C VAL A 41 0.01 2.76 9.97
N LEU A 42 1.30 2.64 9.66
CA LEU A 42 2.33 2.50 10.70
C LEU A 42 2.41 3.75 11.59
N GLU A 43 2.41 4.94 10.99
CA GLU A 43 2.40 6.21 11.72
C GLU A 43 1.14 6.36 12.57
N ASP A 44 -0.04 5.99 12.07
CA ASP A 44 -1.28 6.06 12.85
C ASP A 44 -1.28 5.13 14.06
N ARG A 45 -0.73 3.92 13.90
CA ARG A 45 -0.55 2.99 15.02
C ARG A 45 0.41 3.55 16.07
N ARG A 46 1.51 4.17 15.64
CA ARG A 46 2.44 4.85 16.54
C ARG A 46 1.75 5.99 17.28
N ARG A 47 1.08 6.89 16.55
CA ARG A 47 0.30 8.00 17.13
C ARG A 47 -0.77 7.51 18.12
N ALA A 48 -1.42 6.38 17.85
CA ALA A 48 -2.40 5.81 18.76
C ALA A 48 -1.75 5.32 20.06
N LYS A 49 -0.59 4.66 19.98
CA LYS A 49 0.19 4.25 21.14
C LYS A 49 0.65 5.45 21.97
N ASP A 50 1.19 6.46 21.31
CA ASP A 50 1.69 7.67 21.97
C ASP A 50 0.56 8.39 22.71
N ARG A 51 -0.65 8.47 22.11
CA ARG A 51 -1.85 9.01 22.77
C ARG A 51 -2.26 8.22 24.01
N MET A 52 -2.24 6.88 23.95
CA MET A 52 -2.56 6.04 25.10
C MET A 52 -1.55 6.20 26.24
N GLU A 53 -0.25 6.29 25.93
CA GLU A 53 0.77 6.49 26.95
C GLU A 53 0.67 7.88 27.58
N ALA A 54 0.45 8.92 26.76
CA ALA A 54 0.22 10.28 27.26
C ALA A 54 -1.00 10.34 28.18
N GLN A 55 -2.11 9.70 27.80
CA GLN A 55 -3.30 9.60 28.66
C GLN A 55 -2.97 8.90 29.98
N ARG A 56 -2.26 7.78 29.95
CA ARG A 56 -1.87 7.03 31.15
C ARG A 56 -1.01 7.85 32.10
N VAL A 57 -0.06 8.63 31.58
CA VAL A 57 0.79 9.52 32.38
C VAL A 57 -0.06 10.63 33.01
N LEU A 58 -0.97 11.23 32.25
CA LEU A 58 -1.85 12.28 32.75
C LEU A 58 -2.77 11.75 33.86
N GLU A 59 -3.40 10.60 33.67
CA GLU A 59 -4.25 9.95 34.68
C GLU A 59 -3.48 9.67 35.97
N LYS A 60 -2.25 9.13 35.88
CA LYS A 60 -1.38 8.91 37.03
C LYS A 60 -1.05 10.22 37.76
N ALA A 61 -0.72 11.29 37.02
CA ALA A 61 -0.41 12.59 37.61
C ALA A 61 -1.62 13.23 38.28
N VAL A 62 -2.82 13.05 37.73
CA VAL A 62 -4.07 13.49 38.36
C VAL A 62 -4.33 12.70 39.64
N ALA A 63 -4.23 11.37 39.60
CA ALA A 63 -4.45 10.51 40.76
C ALA A 63 -3.51 10.86 41.92
N ALA A 64 -2.23 11.08 41.64
CA ALA A 64 -1.22 11.47 42.63
C ALA A 64 -1.46 12.86 43.25
N ARG A 65 -2.18 13.76 42.56
CA ARG A 65 -2.53 15.07 43.11
C ARG A 65 -3.78 15.01 44.00
N THR A 66 -4.64 14.02 43.80
CA THR A 66 -5.91 13.87 44.51
C THR A 66 -5.87 12.90 45.69
N SER A 67 -4.77 12.15 45.84
CA SER A 67 -4.45 11.31 47.01
C SER A 67 -3.77 12.11 48.11
#